data_AF-A0A401ZUG0-F1
#
_entry.id   AF-A0A401ZUG0-F1
#
_cell.length_a   1.000
_cell.length_b   1.000
_cell.length_c   1.000
_cell.angle_alpha   90.00
_cell.angle_beta   90.00
_cell.angle_gamma   90.00
#
_symmetry.space_group_name_H-M   'P 1'
#
loop_
_entity.id
_entity.type
_entity.pdbx_description
1 polymer ?
#
loop_
_entity_poly.entity_id
_entity_poly.type
_entity_poly.pdbx_seq_one_letter_code
_entity_poly.pdbx_strand_id
1 'polypeptide(L)'
;MTQDGESQPKRRSRGNTVGQDSMTTVPNYGRNISRTTSGASRNSEVNYELEDDRETIRQTSSMTRYNPPSATSSIPRITSGRSTANNTNSIPTRRQPSGMTRDIPRPPRVTTQTPRVTAQTPMRIDRNSPPPRAKRNVHWLVLVGMGMIAALALWVIGSAALSWGLQRYDDYRYGNPRTFQTDAVVGHNNDSAAHPSHFVAMNLHRQPIVVEIAAGDPGKLVSYAVAPPIVGDGGDIAPITLEFRDVTNDQKPDMIIHIHLSPQNDTVIVFVNDGTKFRPSTPNDHLSN
;
A
#
# COMPACT_ATOMS: atom_id res chain seq x y z
N MET A 1 14.48 -34.98 73.08
CA MET A 1 13.00 -35.00 72.97
C MET A 1 12.69 -35.11 71.49
N THR A 2 11.97 -36.16 71.16
CA THR A 2 11.87 -36.88 69.88
C THR A 2 10.80 -36.26 68.96
N GLN A 3 11.02 -36.32 67.63
CA GLN A 3 10.08 -36.65 66.53
C GLN A 3 10.66 -36.10 65.21
N ASP A 4 11.09 -36.93 64.24
CA ASP A 4 10.27 -37.71 63.26
C ASP A 4 9.44 -36.76 62.39
N GLY A 5 9.45 -36.71 61.06
CA GLY A 5 9.85 -37.64 60.01
C GLY A 5 8.70 -37.72 58.98
N GLU A 6 8.85 -37.21 57.76
CA GLU A 6 7.96 -37.47 56.60
C GLU A 6 8.60 -36.92 55.31
N SER A 7 9.26 -37.71 54.46
CA SER A 7 8.74 -38.71 53.49
C SER A 7 7.95 -38.11 52.32
N GLN A 8 8.63 -37.98 51.17
CA GLN A 8 8.02 -37.73 49.86
C GLN A 8 7.14 -38.90 49.38
N PRO A 9 6.35 -38.68 48.31
CA PRO A 9 6.43 -39.63 47.20
C PRO A 9 6.70 -39.01 45.82
N LYS A 10 7.74 -39.59 45.24
CA LYS A 10 8.27 -39.49 43.88
C LYS A 10 7.30 -40.18 42.89
N ARG A 11 6.61 -39.42 42.05
CA ARG A 11 5.77 -39.98 40.96
C ARG A 11 6.60 -40.20 39.70
N ARG A 12 6.94 -41.47 39.44
CA ARG A 12 7.38 -42.00 38.14
C ARG A 12 6.17 -42.12 37.22
N SER A 13 6.28 -41.70 35.96
CA SER A 13 5.46 -42.23 34.88
C SER A 13 6.33 -42.74 33.74
N ARG A 14 6.06 -44.00 33.39
CA ARG A 14 6.48 -44.76 32.19
C ARG A 14 6.09 -43.93 30.95
N GLY A 15 6.85 -43.89 29.85
CA GLY A 15 7.38 -45.02 29.10
C GLY A 15 6.34 -45.43 28.06
N ASN A 16 6.46 -44.96 26.82
CA ASN A 16 5.80 -45.59 25.69
C ASN A 16 6.68 -45.48 24.43
N THR A 17 7.09 -46.65 23.98
CA THR A 17 7.85 -46.92 22.75
C THR A 17 6.84 -47.30 21.69
N VAL A 18 6.80 -46.60 20.56
CA VAL A 18 6.28 -47.15 19.29
C VAL A 18 7.20 -46.64 18.19
N GLY A 19 7.92 -47.58 17.58
CA GLY A 19 8.59 -47.36 16.30
C GLY A 19 7.59 -47.49 15.16
N GLN A 20 7.78 -46.69 14.14
CA GLN A 20 7.38 -47.02 12.78
C GLN A 20 8.42 -46.42 11.83
N ASP A 21 9.21 -47.33 11.27
CA ASP A 21 9.95 -47.13 10.03
C ASP A 21 8.97 -46.83 8.89
N SER A 22 9.27 -45.82 8.08
CA SER A 22 9.03 -45.84 6.64
C SER A 22 9.76 -44.70 5.94
N MET A 23 10.68 -45.12 5.08
CA MET A 23 11.43 -44.37 4.09
C MET A 23 10.58 -43.39 3.27
N THR A 24 11.07 -42.18 3.03
CA THR A 24 10.98 -41.56 1.69
C THR A 24 12.13 -40.56 1.47
N THR A 25 13.06 -41.01 0.63
CA THR A 25 13.94 -40.30 -0.32
C THR A 25 14.07 -38.77 -0.24
N VAL A 26 15.27 -38.31 0.13
CA VAL A 26 15.79 -36.95 -0.11
C VAL A 26 16.75 -37.00 -1.31
N PRO A 27 16.57 -36.20 -2.38
CA PRO A 27 17.59 -36.06 -3.40
C PRO A 27 18.74 -35.17 -2.92
N ASN A 28 19.89 -35.83 -2.84
CA ASN A 28 21.23 -35.32 -2.58
C ASN A 28 21.74 -34.50 -3.79
N TYR A 29 21.83 -33.18 -3.66
CA TYR A 29 22.55 -32.35 -4.63
C TYR A 29 23.98 -32.06 -4.15
N GLY A 30 24.90 -32.83 -4.70
CA GLY A 30 25.99 -32.24 -5.49
C GLY A 30 26.93 -31.29 -4.78
N ARG A 31 27.75 -31.86 -3.90
CA ARG A 31 29.06 -31.37 -3.47
C ARG A 31 29.98 -31.16 -4.70
N ASN A 32 30.40 -29.92 -4.96
CA ASN A 32 31.60 -29.65 -5.76
C ASN A 32 32.67 -29.01 -4.88
N ILE A 33 33.60 -29.85 -4.45
CA ILE A 33 34.88 -29.51 -3.83
C ILE A 33 35.84 -29.21 -4.97
N SER A 34 36.36 -27.98 -5.03
CA SER A 34 37.61 -27.70 -5.73
C SER A 34 38.68 -27.40 -4.68
N ARG A 35 39.57 -28.38 -4.51
CA ARG A 35 40.81 -28.32 -3.75
C ARG A 35 41.97 -28.22 -4.74
N THR A 36 43.11 -27.70 -4.28
CA THR A 36 44.40 -27.43 -4.96
C THR A 36 44.47 -26.02 -5.53
N THR A 37 45.43 -25.17 -5.17
CA THR A 37 46.87 -25.44 -4.98
C THR A 37 47.50 -24.65 -3.84
N SER A 38 48.42 -25.32 -3.15
CA SER A 38 49.48 -24.80 -2.29
C SER A 38 50.39 -23.80 -3.03
N GLY A 39 50.75 -22.70 -2.37
CA GLY A 39 51.81 -21.80 -2.78
C GLY A 39 52.38 -21.06 -1.57
N ALA A 40 53.44 -21.61 -0.98
CA ALA A 40 54.25 -20.99 0.05
C ALA A 40 55.44 -20.26 -0.59
N SER A 41 55.55 -18.95 -0.35
CA SER A 41 56.72 -18.06 -0.54
C SER A 41 56.19 -16.63 -0.52
N ARG A 42 56.82 -15.61 0.05
CA ARG A 42 58.17 -15.41 0.57
C ARG A 42 58.10 -14.07 1.34
N ASN A 43 58.84 -13.95 2.44
CA ASN A 43 59.09 -12.65 3.07
C ASN A 43 59.74 -11.70 2.06
N SER A 44 59.29 -10.45 2.04
CA SER A 44 60.00 -9.31 1.44
C SER A 44 59.68 -8.08 2.26
N GLU A 45 60.61 -7.72 3.15
CA GLU A 45 60.78 -6.36 3.64
C GLU A 45 60.85 -5.42 2.45
N VAL A 46 60.08 -4.33 2.47
CA VAL A 46 60.36 -3.17 1.62
C VAL A 46 60.37 -1.93 2.50
N ASN A 47 61.54 -1.31 2.47
CA ASN A 47 61.94 -0.06 3.07
C ASN A 47 61.01 1.09 2.71
N TYR A 48 60.87 2.02 3.64
CA TYR A 48 60.29 3.35 3.42
C TYR A 48 61.36 4.21 2.76
N GLU A 49 61.19 4.55 1.49
CA GLU A 49 61.96 5.58 0.81
C GLU A 49 60.99 6.69 0.40
N LEU A 50 61.19 7.88 0.97
CA LEU A 50 60.46 9.10 0.63
C LEU A 50 60.92 9.56 -0.75
N GLU A 51 60.03 9.52 -1.73
CA GLU A 51 60.15 10.32 -2.94
C GLU A 51 58.91 11.23 -3.08
N ASP A 52 59.22 12.51 -2.99
CA ASP A 52 58.35 13.67 -3.22
C ASP A 52 58.24 13.84 -4.74
N ASP A 53 57.11 13.48 -5.34
CA ASP A 53 56.76 13.96 -6.67
C ASP A 53 55.24 13.98 -6.91
N ARG A 54 54.78 15.15 -7.36
CA ARG A 54 53.40 15.50 -7.66
C ARG A 54 53.00 14.91 -9.00
N GLU A 55 52.03 14.00 -9.07
CA GLU A 55 51.33 13.72 -10.33
C GLU A 55 49.87 13.24 -10.17
N THR A 56 48.97 14.11 -10.67
CA THR A 56 47.61 13.93 -11.19
C THR A 56 46.76 12.69 -10.84
N ILE A 57 45.62 12.97 -10.22
CA ILE A 57 44.45 12.10 -10.05
C ILE A 57 43.99 11.55 -11.41
N ARG A 58 44.26 10.27 -11.70
CA ARG A 58 43.55 9.51 -12.74
C ARG A 58 42.33 8.83 -12.11
N GLN A 59 41.15 9.33 -12.45
CA GLN A 59 39.88 8.68 -12.15
C GLN A 59 39.79 7.36 -12.94
N THR A 60 39.80 6.22 -12.24
CA THR A 60 39.47 4.92 -12.85
C THR A 60 37.95 4.79 -12.91
N SER A 61 37.35 5.23 -14.01
CA SER A 61 35.93 5.02 -14.29
C SER A 61 35.69 3.59 -14.79
N SER A 62 35.50 2.64 -13.88
CA SER A 62 34.99 1.30 -14.23
C SER A 62 33.47 1.34 -14.39
N MET A 63 33.01 1.75 -15.57
CA MET A 63 31.59 1.72 -15.93
C MET A 63 31.27 0.38 -16.61
N THR A 64 30.81 -0.59 -15.84
CA THR A 64 30.28 -1.86 -16.37
C THR A 64 28.94 -1.59 -17.06
N ARG A 65 28.91 -1.59 -18.40
CA ARG A 65 27.65 -1.57 -19.17
C ARG A 65 26.93 -2.90 -18.98
N TYR A 66 25.77 -2.87 -18.34
CA TYR A 66 24.84 -3.98 -18.33
C TYR A 66 24.15 -4.05 -19.71
N ASN A 67 24.33 -5.16 -20.41
CA ASN A 67 23.72 -5.45 -21.69
C ASN A 67 22.47 -6.31 -21.42
N PRO A 68 21.23 -5.81 -21.53
CA PRO A 68 20.06 -6.64 -21.29
C PRO A 68 19.88 -7.65 -22.44
N PRO A 69 19.66 -8.94 -22.14
CA PRO A 69 19.34 -9.92 -23.18
C PRO A 69 17.99 -9.59 -23.83
N SER A 70 17.98 -9.64 -25.15
CA SER A 70 16.79 -9.47 -25.99
C SER A 70 15.98 -10.77 -26.07
N ALA A 71 14.65 -10.62 -26.14
CA ALA A 71 13.62 -11.61 -26.50
C ALA A 71 13.41 -12.79 -25.53
N THR A 72 12.19 -13.10 -25.08
CA THR A 72 11.13 -13.63 -25.97
C THR A 72 9.75 -13.40 -25.36
N SER A 73 8.90 -12.67 -26.09
CA SER A 73 7.47 -12.55 -25.84
C SER A 73 6.76 -13.83 -26.28
N SER A 74 6.21 -14.58 -25.32
CA SER A 74 5.21 -15.62 -25.59
C SER A 74 3.87 -15.18 -25.03
N ILE A 75 3.00 -14.72 -25.94
CA ILE A 75 1.60 -14.38 -25.65
C ILE A 75 0.78 -15.66 -25.79
N PRO A 76 0.10 -16.17 -24.75
CA PRO A 76 -0.94 -17.16 -24.96
C PRO A 76 -2.20 -16.48 -25.54
N ARG A 77 -2.44 -16.79 -26.81
CA ARG A 77 -3.65 -16.53 -27.59
C ARG A 77 -4.83 -17.29 -26.97
N ILE A 78 -5.75 -16.60 -26.30
CA ILE A 78 -7.03 -17.20 -25.90
C ILE A 78 -8.04 -17.01 -27.04
N THR A 79 -8.39 -18.16 -27.60
CA THR A 79 -9.34 -18.38 -28.68
C THR A 79 -10.77 -18.08 -28.23
N SER A 80 -11.50 -17.42 -29.11
CA SER A 80 -12.94 -17.19 -29.07
C SER A 80 -13.75 -18.47 -29.29
N GLY A 81 -14.74 -18.69 -28.42
CA GLY A 81 -15.91 -19.55 -28.64
C GLY A 81 -17.00 -19.06 -27.68
N ARG A 82 -18.00 -18.29 -28.12
CA ARG A 82 -19.24 -18.69 -28.82
C ARG A 82 -19.94 -19.86 -28.12
N SER A 83 -20.98 -19.55 -27.34
CA SER A 83 -22.33 -20.16 -27.45
C SER A 83 -23.34 -19.49 -26.49
N THR A 84 -24.47 -19.07 -27.08
CA THR A 84 -25.88 -19.15 -26.58
C THR A 84 -26.25 -18.47 -25.24
N ALA A 85 -26.97 -17.35 -25.26
CA ALA A 85 -28.43 -17.21 -25.41
C ALA A 85 -29.24 -17.65 -24.17
N ASN A 86 -29.88 -16.67 -23.52
CA ASN A 86 -31.12 -16.70 -22.71
C ASN A 86 -31.18 -15.33 -21.97
N ASN A 87 -31.78 -14.26 -22.49
CA ASN A 87 -33.22 -14.00 -22.69
C ASN A 87 -34.09 -14.41 -21.49
N THR A 88 -34.41 -13.44 -20.61
CA THR A 88 -35.79 -13.16 -20.19
C THR A 88 -35.91 -11.78 -19.54
N ASN A 89 -36.88 -11.04 -20.06
CA ASN A 89 -37.46 -9.78 -19.59
C ASN A 89 -37.91 -9.80 -18.12
N SER A 90 -37.89 -8.63 -17.47
CA SER A 90 -39.06 -8.15 -16.69
C SER A 90 -38.91 -6.68 -16.28
N ILE A 91 -39.66 -5.82 -16.97
CA ILE A 91 -39.98 -4.43 -16.61
C ILE A 91 -41.14 -4.45 -15.60
N PRO A 92 -41.10 -3.71 -14.48
CA PRO A 92 -42.30 -3.50 -13.67
C PRO A 92 -43.09 -2.23 -14.04
N THR A 93 -44.40 -2.40 -13.92
CA THR A 93 -45.51 -1.68 -14.55
C THR A 93 -45.94 -0.42 -13.79
N ARG A 94 -46.25 0.63 -14.56
CA ARG A 94 -46.86 1.91 -14.12
C ARG A 94 -48.33 1.70 -13.73
N ARG A 95 -48.68 1.91 -12.45
CA ARG A 95 -50.06 1.93 -11.94
C ARG A 95 -50.80 3.22 -12.34
N GLN A 96 -51.99 3.07 -12.90
CA GLN A 96 -53.04 4.09 -12.95
C GLN A 96 -54.06 3.83 -11.82
N PRO A 97 -54.66 4.87 -11.22
CA PRO A 97 -55.93 4.73 -10.53
C PRO A 97 -57.10 5.27 -11.38
N SER A 98 -58.13 4.44 -11.47
CA SER A 98 -59.44 4.73 -12.07
C SER A 98 -60.41 5.30 -11.03
N GLY A 99 -61.20 6.28 -11.48
CA GLY A 99 -62.60 6.58 -11.16
C GLY A 99 -63.17 6.37 -9.76
N MET A 100 -63.69 7.45 -9.17
CA MET A 100 -64.92 7.39 -8.40
C MET A 100 -65.80 8.62 -8.67
N THR A 101 -67.00 8.31 -9.13
CA THR A 101 -68.11 9.16 -9.55
C THR A 101 -68.79 9.81 -8.34
N ARG A 102 -69.20 11.09 -8.45
CA ARG A 102 -70.31 11.62 -7.62
C ARG A 102 -71.07 12.75 -8.31
N ASP A 103 -72.30 12.42 -8.63
CA ASP A 103 -73.55 13.15 -8.87
C ASP A 103 -73.61 14.70 -8.76
N ILE A 104 -74.05 15.35 -9.88
CA ILE A 104 -75.27 16.21 -10.10
C ILE A 104 -75.44 17.49 -9.22
N PRO A 105 -76.02 18.67 -9.68
CA PRO A 105 -76.97 18.90 -10.79
C PRO A 105 -76.71 20.07 -11.78
N ARG A 106 -77.46 19.99 -12.90
CA ARG A 106 -77.66 20.97 -13.99
C ARG A 106 -78.46 22.22 -13.56
N PRO A 107 -78.20 23.38 -14.19
CA PRO A 107 -79.20 24.41 -14.48
C PRO A 107 -79.49 24.58 -16.00
N PRO A 108 -80.61 25.24 -16.37
CA PRO A 108 -81.32 25.03 -17.63
C PRO A 108 -80.79 25.80 -18.85
N ARG A 109 -81.05 25.19 -20.00
CA ARG A 109 -80.84 25.68 -21.36
C ARG A 109 -81.91 26.72 -21.71
N VAL A 110 -81.53 27.99 -21.81
CA VAL A 110 -82.33 29.02 -22.49
C VAL A 110 -81.82 29.15 -23.92
N THR A 111 -82.70 28.87 -24.86
CA THR A 111 -82.46 29.04 -26.29
C THR A 111 -83.09 30.37 -26.69
N THR A 112 -82.26 31.36 -27.05
CA THR A 112 -82.76 32.53 -27.77
C THR A 112 -81.85 32.75 -28.98
N GLN A 113 -82.35 32.32 -30.13
CA GLN A 113 -81.88 32.75 -31.43
C GLN A 113 -82.23 34.23 -31.59
N THR A 114 -81.29 35.04 -32.08
CA THR A 114 -81.56 35.99 -33.17
C THR A 114 -80.24 36.43 -33.81
N PRO A 115 -80.19 36.56 -35.14
CA PRO A 115 -79.00 36.96 -35.87
C PRO A 115 -78.93 38.48 -35.96
N ARG A 116 -77.74 39.06 -35.76
CA ARG A 116 -77.44 40.35 -36.40
C ARG A 116 -75.97 40.43 -36.74
N VAL A 117 -75.72 40.23 -38.03
CA VAL A 117 -74.51 40.63 -38.74
C VAL A 117 -74.35 42.13 -38.53
N THR A 118 -73.40 42.52 -37.69
CA THR A 118 -72.81 43.85 -37.77
C THR A 118 -71.44 43.67 -38.41
N ALA A 119 -71.29 44.32 -39.55
CA ALA A 119 -70.13 44.31 -40.40
C ALA A 119 -68.83 44.37 -39.60
N GLN A 120 -68.03 43.32 -39.75
CA GLN A 120 -66.63 43.32 -39.38
C GLN A 120 -65.92 44.28 -40.34
N THR A 121 -65.52 45.45 -39.85
CA THR A 121 -64.48 46.23 -40.52
C THR A 121 -63.24 45.34 -40.56
N PRO A 122 -62.69 44.98 -41.72
CA PRO A 122 -61.48 44.18 -41.77
C PRO A 122 -60.34 45.04 -41.24
N MET A 123 -60.02 44.86 -39.96
CA MET A 123 -58.76 45.32 -39.40
C MET A 123 -57.68 44.59 -40.20
N ARG A 124 -56.96 45.33 -41.05
CA ARG A 124 -55.74 44.85 -41.71
C ARG A 124 -54.77 44.45 -40.59
N ILE A 125 -54.75 43.17 -40.26
CA ILE A 125 -53.69 42.57 -39.47
C ILE A 125 -52.48 42.56 -40.39
N ASP A 126 -51.57 43.51 -40.20
CA ASP A 126 -50.24 43.47 -40.81
C ASP A 126 -49.55 42.19 -40.36
N ARG A 127 -49.67 41.16 -41.20
CA ARG A 127 -49.16 39.80 -40.98
C ARG A 127 -47.62 39.70 -41.10
N ASN A 128 -46.93 40.85 -41.10
CA ASN A 128 -45.47 40.95 -41.18
C ASN A 128 -44.81 41.43 -39.88
N SER A 129 -45.54 41.51 -38.77
CA SER A 129 -44.87 41.74 -37.48
C SER A 129 -44.15 40.46 -37.04
N PRO A 130 -42.80 40.42 -36.99
CA PRO A 130 -42.09 39.26 -36.47
C PRO A 130 -42.55 38.99 -35.03
N PRO A 131 -42.75 37.72 -34.63
CA PRO A 131 -43.20 37.41 -33.28
C PRO A 131 -42.26 38.07 -32.27
N PRO A 132 -42.78 38.73 -31.22
CA PRO A 132 -41.95 39.35 -30.21
C PRO A 132 -41.09 38.25 -29.60
N ARG A 133 -39.78 38.30 -29.86
CA ARG A 133 -38.82 37.37 -29.28
C ARG A 133 -38.95 37.50 -27.78
N ALA A 134 -39.44 36.44 -27.12
CA ALA A 134 -39.53 36.39 -25.67
C ALA A 134 -38.13 36.68 -25.13
N LYS A 135 -37.96 37.87 -24.55
CA LYS A 135 -36.69 38.28 -23.94
C LYS A 135 -36.53 37.39 -22.73
N ARG A 136 -35.69 36.36 -22.87
CA ARG A 136 -35.37 35.42 -21.81
C ARG A 136 -34.53 36.17 -20.79
N ASN A 137 -35.21 36.76 -19.81
CA ASN A 137 -34.58 37.51 -18.73
C ASN A 137 -33.83 36.50 -17.86
N VAL A 138 -32.52 36.43 -18.04
CA VAL A 138 -31.66 35.65 -17.15
C VAL A 138 -31.67 36.36 -15.80
N HIS A 139 -32.18 35.69 -14.77
CA HIS A 139 -32.19 36.23 -13.42
C HIS A 139 -30.75 36.45 -12.97
N TRP A 140 -30.40 37.65 -12.49
CA TRP A 140 -29.05 37.99 -12.02
C TRP A 140 -28.45 36.96 -11.04
N LEU A 141 -29.31 36.35 -10.21
CA LEU A 141 -28.94 35.27 -9.30
C LEU A 141 -28.27 34.07 -9.99
N VAL A 142 -28.61 33.76 -11.25
CA VAL A 142 -28.00 32.67 -12.02
C VAL A 142 -26.54 32.99 -12.33
N LEU A 143 -26.24 34.23 -12.71
CA LEU A 143 -24.87 34.67 -12.97
C LEU A 143 -24.03 34.67 -11.69
N VAL A 144 -24.60 35.15 -10.58
CA VAL A 144 -23.94 35.12 -9.27
C VAL A 144 -23.68 33.68 -8.81
N GLY A 145 -24.67 32.80 -8.92
CA GLY A 145 -24.53 31.39 -8.57
C GLY A 145 -23.48 30.68 -9.42
N MET A 146 -23.44 30.96 -10.73
CA MET A 146 -22.42 30.41 -11.63
C MET A 146 -21.01 30.92 -11.28
N GLY A 147 -20.88 32.18 -10.89
CA GLY A 147 -19.64 32.75 -10.37
C GLY A 147 -19.17 32.08 -9.08
N MET A 148 -20.07 31.84 -8.13
CA MET A 148 -19.74 31.12 -6.89
C MET A 148 -19.28 29.67 -7.14
N ILE A 149 -19.96 28.96 -8.05
CA ILE A 149 -19.57 27.59 -8.43
C ILE A 149 -18.19 27.60 -9.11
N ALA A 150 -17.94 28.56 -10.01
CA ALA A 150 -16.64 28.70 -10.67
C ALA A 150 -15.52 29.01 -9.66
N ALA A 151 -15.78 29.89 -8.69
CA ALA A 151 -14.83 30.21 -7.63
C ALA A 151 -14.55 28.99 -6.73
N LEU A 152 -15.58 28.22 -6.36
CA LEU A 152 -15.42 26.97 -5.59
C LEU A 152 -14.64 25.91 -6.37
N ALA A 153 -14.94 25.74 -7.66
CA ALA A 153 -14.21 24.81 -8.51
C ALA A 153 -12.73 25.21 -8.64
N LEU A 154 -12.46 26.50 -8.85
CA LEU A 154 -11.11 27.05 -8.89
C LEU A 154 -10.39 26.83 -7.56
N TRP A 155 -11.07 27.04 -6.43
CA TRP A 155 -10.52 26.79 -5.10
C TRP A 155 -10.14 25.33 -4.92
N VAL A 156 -11.06 24.39 -5.20
CA VAL A 156 -10.80 22.94 -5.04
C VAL A 156 -9.64 22.48 -5.93
N ILE A 157 -9.62 22.88 -7.21
CA ILE A 157 -8.55 22.52 -8.14
C ILE A 157 -7.22 23.18 -7.71
N GLY A 158 -7.26 24.44 -7.31
CA GLY A 158 -6.10 25.19 -6.84
C GLY A 158 -5.48 24.57 -5.59
N SER A 159 -6.29 24.20 -4.60
CA SER A 159 -5.82 23.51 -3.39
C SER A 159 -5.23 22.13 -3.72
N ALA A 160 -5.87 21.36 -4.59
CA ALA A 160 -5.36 20.05 -5.01
C ALA A 160 -4.01 20.17 -5.74
N ALA A 161 -3.89 21.10 -6.68
CA ALA A 161 -2.66 21.35 -7.42
C ALA A 161 -1.51 21.83 -6.52
N LEU A 162 -1.81 22.71 -5.55
CA LEU A 162 -0.83 23.19 -4.60
C LEU A 162 -0.34 22.06 -3.69
N SER A 163 -1.25 21.23 -3.15
CA SER A 163 -0.89 20.08 -2.32
C SER A 163 -0.03 19.08 -3.08
N TRP A 164 -0.40 18.75 -4.33
CA TRP A 164 0.38 17.87 -5.19
C TRP A 164 1.76 18.44 -5.50
N GLY A 165 1.84 19.74 -5.78
CA GLY A 165 3.09 20.43 -6.09
C GLY A 165 4.07 20.45 -4.91
N LEU A 166 3.57 20.70 -3.69
CA LEU A 166 4.39 20.66 -2.47
C LEU A 166 4.93 19.26 -2.20
N GLN A 167 4.09 18.23 -2.27
CA GLN A 167 4.54 16.85 -2.09
C GLN A 167 5.61 16.47 -3.12
N ARG A 168 5.43 16.84 -4.39
CA ARG A 168 6.41 16.55 -5.44
C ARG A 168 7.72 17.29 -5.24
N TYR A 169 7.66 18.52 -4.73
CA TYR A 169 8.82 19.32 -4.37
C TYR A 169 9.60 18.67 -3.23
N ASP A 170 8.90 18.22 -2.19
CA ASP A 170 9.51 17.54 -1.04
C ASP A 170 10.15 16.22 -1.46
N ASP A 171 9.48 15.43 -2.31
CA ASP A 171 10.04 14.19 -2.86
C ASP A 171 11.31 14.45 -3.68
N TYR A 172 11.39 15.56 -4.41
CA TYR A 172 12.59 15.93 -5.18
C TYR A 172 13.72 16.42 -4.26
N ARG A 173 13.39 17.23 -3.26
CA ARG A 173 14.36 17.89 -2.38
C ARG A 173 14.93 16.94 -1.33
N TYR A 174 14.10 16.08 -0.78
CA TYR A 174 14.43 15.20 0.34
C TYR A 174 14.53 13.72 -0.06
N GLY A 175 14.03 13.37 -1.24
CA GLY A 175 13.97 11.99 -1.69
C GLY A 175 12.81 11.23 -1.05
N ASN A 176 12.40 10.18 -1.76
CA ASN A 176 11.44 9.17 -1.32
C ASN A 176 12.15 7.84 -1.63
N PRO A 177 12.34 6.93 -0.65
CA PRO A 177 11.48 6.65 0.52
C PRO A 177 11.77 7.39 1.82
N ARG A 178 10.73 7.57 2.65
CA ARG A 178 10.87 7.97 4.06
C ARG A 178 11.59 6.87 4.82
N THR A 179 12.69 7.20 5.49
CA THR A 179 13.46 6.27 6.31
C THR A 179 13.32 6.61 7.79
N PHE A 180 13.13 5.60 8.63
CA PHE A 180 13.28 5.70 10.08
C PHE A 180 14.59 5.02 10.47
N GLN A 181 15.30 5.60 11.44
CA GLN A 181 16.58 5.08 11.90
C GLN A 181 16.60 5.03 13.42
N THR A 182 17.17 3.97 13.98
CA THR A 182 17.30 3.80 15.42
C THR A 182 18.43 2.83 15.77
N ASP A 183 18.98 2.96 16.97
CA ASP A 183 20.00 2.07 17.51
C ASP A 183 19.39 1.24 18.64
N ALA A 184 19.63 -0.07 18.64
CA ALA A 184 19.13 -0.97 19.66
C ALA A 184 20.15 -2.07 20.01
N VAL A 185 20.12 -2.49 21.27
CA VAL A 185 20.83 -3.69 21.76
C VAL A 185 19.81 -4.81 21.85
N VAL A 186 19.85 -5.71 20.88
CA VAL A 186 18.91 -6.80 20.68
C VAL A 186 19.51 -8.15 21.10
N GLY A 187 20.79 -8.19 21.48
CA GLY A 187 21.41 -9.34 22.13
C GLY A 187 21.87 -10.44 21.17
N HIS A 188 22.14 -10.07 19.91
CA HIS A 188 22.76 -10.96 18.92
C HIS A 188 23.88 -10.25 18.16
N ASN A 189 24.68 -11.01 17.40
CA ASN A 189 25.80 -10.47 16.61
C ASN A 189 26.86 -9.66 17.39
N ASN A 190 26.96 -9.89 18.71
CA ASN A 190 27.85 -9.19 19.64
C ASN A 190 27.57 -7.69 19.81
N ASP A 191 26.31 -7.29 19.67
CA ASP A 191 25.91 -5.95 20.01
C ASP A 191 26.00 -5.66 21.53
N SER A 192 26.14 -4.40 21.88
CA SER A 192 26.28 -3.95 23.27
C SER A 192 25.93 -2.48 23.39
N ALA A 193 25.78 -1.96 24.61
CA ALA A 193 25.52 -0.53 24.81
C ALA A 193 26.61 0.38 24.23
N ALA A 194 27.85 -0.13 24.09
CA ALA A 194 28.95 0.60 23.46
C ALA A 194 28.95 0.49 21.92
N HIS A 195 28.39 -0.60 21.39
CA HIS A 195 28.31 -0.88 19.95
C HIS A 195 26.92 -1.45 19.64
N PRO A 196 25.87 -0.61 19.65
CA PRO A 196 24.52 -1.06 19.36
C PRO A 196 24.40 -1.44 17.89
N SER A 197 23.40 -2.26 17.56
CA SER A 197 23.02 -2.51 16.18
C SER A 197 22.23 -1.32 15.65
N HIS A 198 22.56 -0.87 14.43
CA HIS A 198 21.88 0.24 13.79
C HIS A 198 20.82 -0.27 12.82
N PHE A 199 19.61 0.25 12.92
CA PHE A 199 18.48 -0.17 12.11
C PHE A 199 17.97 0.97 11.24
N VAL A 200 17.70 0.66 9.98
CA VAL A 200 17.07 1.56 9.02
C VAL A 200 15.83 0.89 8.47
N ALA A 201 14.65 1.44 8.76
CA ALA A 201 13.39 1.01 8.18
C ALA A 201 12.97 1.96 7.06
N MET A 202 12.50 1.42 5.94
CA MET A 202 12.07 2.23 4.80
C MET A 202 10.99 1.52 3.99
N ASN A 203 10.14 2.32 3.35
CA ASN A 203 9.10 1.82 2.47
C ASN A 203 9.55 1.95 1.02
N LEU A 204 10.13 0.89 0.47
CA LEU A 204 10.63 0.93 -0.90
C LEU A 204 9.55 0.44 -1.86
N HIS A 205 8.87 1.36 -2.56
CA HIS A 205 7.82 1.02 -3.53
C HIS A 205 6.72 0.10 -2.99
N ARG A 206 6.18 0.42 -1.80
CA ARG A 206 5.16 -0.38 -1.09
C ARG A 206 5.68 -1.69 -0.51
N GLN A 207 7.00 -1.91 -0.54
CA GLN A 207 7.65 -3.01 0.14
C GLN A 207 8.35 -2.47 1.40
N PRO A 208 7.85 -2.78 2.61
CA PRO A 208 8.56 -2.44 3.82
C PRO A 208 9.84 -3.28 3.90
N ILE A 209 10.97 -2.60 4.14
CA ILE A 209 12.28 -3.20 4.29
C ILE A 209 12.91 -2.63 5.55
N VAL A 210 13.50 -3.51 6.36
CA VAL A 210 14.36 -3.13 7.49
C VAL A 210 15.76 -3.61 7.19
N VAL A 211 16.74 -2.73 7.38
CA VAL A 211 18.16 -3.05 7.27
C VAL A 211 18.76 -2.96 8.66
N GLU A 212 19.49 -3.98 9.05
CA GLU A 212 20.27 -4.05 10.28
C GLU A 212 21.75 -3.97 9.94
N ILE A 213 22.48 -3.13 10.65
CA ILE A 213 23.95 -3.06 10.66
C ILE A 213 24.38 -3.51 12.05
N ALA A 214 24.73 -4.79 12.15
CA ALA A 214 24.97 -5.42 13.44
C ALA A 214 26.20 -4.85 14.15
N ALA A 215 26.04 -4.44 15.42
CA ALA A 215 27.08 -3.84 16.25
C ALA A 215 27.85 -2.68 15.57
N GLY A 216 27.20 -1.95 14.65
CA GLY A 216 27.82 -0.85 13.89
C GLY A 216 28.81 -1.28 12.80
N ASP A 217 28.92 -2.58 12.50
CA ASP A 217 29.81 -3.13 11.47
C ASP A 217 29.08 -3.23 10.11
N PRO A 218 29.41 -2.39 9.11
CA PRO A 218 28.79 -2.45 7.78
C PRO A 218 29.07 -3.76 7.03
N GLY A 219 30.08 -4.54 7.44
CA GLY A 219 30.35 -5.88 6.91
C GLY A 219 29.34 -6.93 7.35
N LYS A 220 28.50 -6.64 8.35
CA LYS A 220 27.47 -7.53 8.91
C LYS A 220 26.05 -7.05 8.63
N LEU A 221 25.84 -6.48 7.44
CA LEU A 221 24.54 -5.96 7.04
C LEU A 221 23.54 -7.10 6.74
N VAL A 222 22.35 -7.01 7.33
CA VAL A 222 21.23 -7.93 7.10
C VAL A 222 20.01 -7.14 6.67
N SER A 223 19.24 -7.65 5.70
CA SER A 223 17.99 -7.05 5.26
C SER A 223 16.80 -7.98 5.51
N TYR A 224 15.74 -7.40 6.06
CA TYR A 224 14.48 -8.06 6.37
C TYR A 224 13.38 -7.46 5.49
N ALA A 225 12.89 -8.26 4.55
CA ALA A 225 11.72 -7.92 3.75
C ALA A 225 10.45 -8.29 4.51
N VAL A 226 9.55 -7.33 4.69
CA VAL A 226 8.30 -7.52 5.42
C VAL A 226 7.19 -7.91 4.45
N ALA A 227 6.63 -9.12 4.59
CA ALA A 227 5.53 -9.59 3.74
C ALA A 227 4.21 -9.58 4.51
N PRO A 228 3.07 -9.23 3.88
CA PRO A 228 2.89 -8.83 2.47
C PRO A 228 3.21 -7.35 2.18
N PRO A 229 3.36 -6.95 0.90
CA PRO A 229 3.52 -5.54 0.54
C PRO A 229 2.29 -4.71 0.94
N ILE A 230 2.48 -3.41 1.09
CA ILE A 230 1.45 -2.46 1.50
C ILE A 230 0.47 -2.25 0.33
N VAL A 231 -0.81 -2.56 0.55
CA VAL A 231 -1.88 -2.37 -0.45
C VAL A 231 -2.79 -1.25 -0.01
N GLY A 232 -3.17 -0.37 -0.94
CA GLY A 232 -4.12 0.73 -0.71
C GLY A 232 -3.56 2.10 -1.07
N ASP A 233 -4.42 3.12 -1.00
CA ASP A 233 -4.04 4.51 -1.22
C ASP A 233 -3.11 4.99 -0.11
N GLY A 234 -2.06 5.73 -0.48
CA GLY A 234 -1.03 6.22 0.47
C GLY A 234 0.00 5.16 0.88
N GLY A 235 -0.13 3.92 0.44
CA GLY A 235 0.80 2.84 0.79
C GLY A 235 2.22 3.02 0.27
N ASP A 236 2.43 3.88 -0.73
CA ASP A 236 3.74 4.24 -1.28
C ASP A 236 4.49 5.30 -0.46
N ILE A 237 3.77 6.04 0.39
CA ILE A 237 4.35 7.08 1.25
C ILE A 237 4.20 6.76 2.75
N ALA A 238 3.61 5.61 3.09
CA ALA A 238 3.42 5.17 4.46
C ALA A 238 4.78 5.12 5.19
N PRO A 239 4.99 5.92 6.25
CA PRO A 239 6.19 5.82 7.05
C PRO A 239 6.18 4.50 7.83
N ILE A 240 7.37 3.97 8.05
CA ILE A 240 7.60 2.76 8.84
C ILE A 240 8.45 3.15 10.03
N THR A 241 8.05 2.72 11.22
CA THR A 241 8.84 2.90 12.44
C THR A 241 9.10 1.55 13.10
N LEU A 242 10.11 1.52 13.97
CA LEU A 242 10.52 0.31 14.68
C LEU A 242 10.41 0.52 16.18
N GLU A 243 10.07 -0.55 16.88
CA GLU A 243 10.12 -0.67 18.33
C GLU A 243 10.79 -2.01 18.69
N PHE A 244 11.56 -2.03 19.78
CA PHE A 244 12.22 -3.23 20.28
C PHE A 244 11.76 -3.51 21.70
N ARG A 245 11.11 -4.66 21.90
CA ARG A 245 10.71 -5.16 23.22
C ARG A 245 10.56 -6.67 23.18
N ASP A 246 10.74 -7.33 24.32
CA ASP A 246 10.48 -8.76 24.45
C ASP A 246 8.96 -8.99 24.43
N VAL A 247 8.44 -9.61 23.36
CA VAL A 247 7.03 -10.01 23.27
C VAL A 247 6.85 -11.52 23.35
N THR A 248 7.94 -12.29 23.31
CA THR A 248 7.89 -13.75 23.43
C THR A 248 8.17 -14.27 24.84
N ASN A 249 8.55 -13.37 25.77
CA ASN A 249 8.99 -13.64 27.13
C ASN A 249 10.26 -14.51 27.19
N ASP A 250 11.15 -14.37 26.22
CA ASP A 250 12.42 -15.10 26.13
C ASP A 250 13.64 -14.28 26.62
N GLN A 251 13.40 -13.08 27.16
CA GLN A 251 14.37 -12.08 27.61
C GLN A 251 15.21 -11.48 26.48
N LYS A 252 14.79 -11.63 25.22
CA LYS A 252 15.43 -11.01 24.06
C LYS A 252 14.46 -10.00 23.44
N PRO A 253 14.92 -8.78 23.11
CA PRO A 253 14.08 -7.86 22.37
C PRO A 253 13.73 -8.42 20.99
N ASP A 254 12.43 -8.48 20.72
CA ASP A 254 11.86 -8.74 19.40
C ASP A 254 11.70 -7.42 18.65
N MET A 255 11.66 -7.48 17.32
CA MET A 255 11.48 -6.31 16.46
C MET A 255 10.01 -6.15 16.09
N ILE A 256 9.43 -5.01 16.44
CA ILE A 256 8.06 -4.63 16.12
C ILE A 256 8.11 -3.54 15.05
N ILE A 257 7.44 -3.80 13.94
CA ILE A 257 7.39 -2.91 12.79
C ILE A 257 6.02 -2.28 12.73
N HIS A 258 5.97 -0.96 12.82
CA HIS A 258 4.75 -0.18 12.69
C HIS A 258 4.68 0.45 11.29
N ILE A 259 3.63 0.15 10.55
CA ILE A 259 3.36 0.69 9.22
C ILE A 259 2.17 1.65 9.31
N HIS A 260 2.43 2.93 9.13
CA HIS A 260 1.42 3.99 9.28
C HIS A 260 0.75 4.28 7.93
N LEU A 261 -0.32 3.55 7.60
CA LEU A 261 -1.04 3.67 6.33
C LEU A 261 -1.86 4.98 6.25
N SER A 262 -2.47 5.36 7.36
CA SER A 262 -3.31 6.54 7.48
C SER A 262 -3.29 6.98 8.94
N PRO A 263 -3.59 8.26 9.30
CA PRO A 263 -3.54 8.72 10.69
C PRO A 263 -4.40 7.93 11.69
N GLN A 264 -5.27 7.05 11.20
CA GLN A 264 -6.20 6.24 11.99
C GLN A 264 -5.94 4.72 11.85
N ASN A 265 -4.96 4.30 11.03
CA ASN A 265 -4.73 2.89 10.74
C ASN A 265 -3.24 2.56 10.71
N ASP A 266 -2.79 1.92 11.79
CA ASP A 266 -1.44 1.39 11.94
C ASP A 266 -1.48 -0.13 11.84
N THR A 267 -0.65 -0.69 10.95
CA THR A 267 -0.44 -2.14 10.87
C THR A 267 0.84 -2.50 11.63
N VAL A 268 0.74 -3.49 12.52
CA VAL A 268 1.85 -3.94 13.35
C VAL A 268 2.28 -5.33 12.91
N ILE A 269 3.58 -5.52 12.66
CA ILE A 269 4.17 -6.81 12.29
C ILE A 269 5.32 -7.11 13.23
N VAL A 270 5.34 -8.33 13.78
CA VAL A 270 6.36 -8.76 14.74
C VAL A 270 7.34 -9.72 14.08
N PHE A 271 8.62 -9.44 14.28
CA PHE A 271 9.75 -10.29 13.97
C PHE A 271 10.38 -10.77 15.27
N VAL A 272 10.39 -12.09 15.47
CA VAL A 272 10.92 -12.74 16.66
C VAL A 272 12.44 -12.86 16.55
N ASN A 273 13.14 -12.55 17.63
CA ASN A 273 14.58 -12.72 17.74
C ASN A 273 14.91 -14.17 18.10
N ASP A 274 15.53 -14.91 17.18
CA ASP A 274 15.93 -16.31 17.45
C ASP A 274 17.28 -16.43 18.20
N GLY A 275 17.88 -15.30 18.57
CA GLY A 275 19.20 -15.21 19.19
C GLY A 275 20.36 -15.07 18.20
N THR A 276 20.10 -15.21 16.90
CA THR A 276 21.09 -14.99 15.85
C THR A 276 20.66 -13.91 14.86
N LYS A 277 19.36 -13.82 14.60
CA LYS A 277 18.74 -12.86 13.69
C LYS A 277 17.26 -12.70 14.02
N PHE A 278 16.62 -11.79 13.31
CA PHE A 278 15.17 -11.70 13.29
C PHE A 278 14.56 -12.65 12.27
N ARG A 279 13.41 -13.23 12.62
CA ARG A 279 12.56 -14.02 11.72
C ARG A 279 11.11 -13.58 11.82
N PRO A 280 10.29 -13.74 10.77
CA PRO A 280 8.86 -13.53 10.89
C PRO A 280 8.26 -14.35 12.05
N SER A 281 7.34 -13.75 12.80
CA SER A 281 6.54 -14.48 13.78
C SER A 281 5.71 -15.56 13.08
N THR A 282 5.53 -16.67 13.77
CA THR A 282 4.76 -17.83 13.34
C THR A 282 3.62 -18.09 14.32
N PRO A 283 2.59 -18.87 13.95
CA PRO A 283 1.51 -19.23 14.87
C PRO A 283 1.96 -19.98 16.14
N ASN A 284 3.19 -20.49 16.17
CA ASN A 284 3.76 -21.18 17.33
C ASN A 284 4.41 -20.21 18.33
N ASP A 285 4.62 -18.95 17.96
CA ASP A 285 5.21 -17.95 18.83
C ASP A 285 4.13 -17.36 19.74
N HIS A 286 4.36 -17.42 21.05
CA HIS A 286 3.44 -16.90 22.05
C HIS A 286 3.69 -15.40 22.24
N LEU A 287 3.02 -14.57 21.45
CA LEU A 287 3.16 -13.12 21.52
C LEU A 287 2.31 -12.56 22.69
N SER A 288 2.95 -11.94 23.66
CA SER A 288 2.28 -11.11 24.67
C SER A 288 2.07 -9.69 24.14
N ASN A 289 0.89 -9.13 24.39
CA ASN A 289 0.54 -7.75 24.03
C ASN A 289 1.31 -6.75 24.89
#